data_AF-A0A847NBA0-F1
#
_entry.id   AF-A0A847NBA0-F1
#
_cell.length_a   1.000
_cell.length_b   1.000
_cell.length_c   1.000
_cell.angle_alpha   90.00
_cell.angle_beta   90.00
_cell.angle_gamma   90.00
#
_symmetry.space_group_name_H-M   'P 1'
#
loop_
_entity.id
_entity.type
_entity.pdbx_description
1 polymer ?
#
loop_
_entity_poly.entity_id
_entity_poly.type
_entity_poly.pdbx_seq_one_letter_code
_entity_poly.pdbx_strand_id
1 'polypeptide(L)'
;MSIIDNFLLRYAKEYDFYNELAHQVAMICESIIHRSGIRAIVTYRAKKPDSLKDKLIKRNSIKKYQSIEQIYRDIVDLSGVRIAIYFPGDRDEIGRLIENEFITKKIKKFPNSEQKQQ
;
A
#
# COMPACT_ATOMS: atom_id res chain seq x y z
N MET A 1 -0.35 9.45 26.76
CA MET A 1 -0.48 9.27 25.30
C MET A 1 -0.84 7.82 25.02
N SER A 2 -1.77 7.55 24.10
CA SER A 2 -2.08 6.18 23.70
C SER A 2 -0.97 5.58 22.84
N ILE A 3 -0.94 4.25 22.68
CA ILE A 3 -0.02 3.57 21.76
C ILE A 3 -0.19 4.10 20.32
N ILE A 4 -1.42 4.43 19.92
CA ILE A 4 -1.74 5.01 18.61
C ILE A 4 -1.11 6.40 18.48
N ASP A 5 -1.22 7.26 19.50
CA ASP A 5 -0.65 8.61 19.45
C ASP A 5 0.87 8.56 19.35
N ASN A 6 1.51 7.69 20.13
CA ASN A 6 2.96 7.47 20.07
C ASN A 6 3.40 6.98 18.69
N PHE A 7 2.65 6.06 18.10
CA PHE A 7 2.91 5.58 16.75
C PHE A 7 2.75 6.69 15.70
N LEU A 8 1.70 7.52 15.78
CA LEU A 8 1.48 8.61 14.84
C LEU A 8 2.57 9.69 14.92
N LEU A 9 3.03 10.03 16.12
CA LEU A 9 4.16 10.95 16.32
C LEU A 9 5.45 10.42 15.69
N ARG A 10 5.69 9.11 15.80
CA ARG A 10 6.83 8.45 15.16
C ARG A 10 6.67 8.45 13.63
N TYR A 11 5.51 8.01 13.14
CA TYR A 11 5.20 7.96 11.71
C TYR A 11 5.32 9.33 11.04
N ALA A 12 4.89 10.41 11.71
CA ALA A 12 5.02 11.76 11.18
C ALA A 12 6.48 12.15 10.88
N LYS A 13 7.44 11.67 11.69
CA LYS A 13 8.88 11.88 11.46
C LYS A 13 9.45 10.98 10.36
N GLU A 14 8.81 9.82 10.14
CA GLU A 14 9.20 8.84 9.12
C GLU A 14 8.42 9.05 7.80
N TYR A 15 7.55 10.06 7.70
CA TYR A 15 6.65 10.25 6.57
C TYR A 15 7.41 10.37 5.24
N ASP A 16 8.46 11.18 5.22
CA ASP A 16 9.27 11.41 4.02
C ASP A 16 10.00 10.13 3.58
N PHE A 17 10.43 9.29 4.54
CA PHE A 17 10.99 7.98 4.26
C PHE A 17 9.98 7.09 3.53
N TYR A 18 8.74 6.99 4.03
CA TYR A 18 7.71 6.18 3.37
C TYR A 18 7.27 6.75 2.02
N ASN A 19 7.34 8.07 1.86
CA ASN A 19 7.03 8.73 0.60
C ASN A 19 8.12 8.44 -0.45
N GLU A 20 9.38 8.56 -0.08
CA GLU A 20 10.52 8.25 -0.94
C GLU A 20 10.57 6.76 -1.28
N LEU A 21 10.27 5.88 -0.33
CA LEU A 21 10.12 4.45 -0.61
C LEU A 21 9.03 4.19 -1.68
N ALA A 22 7.88 4.86 -1.58
CA ALA A 22 6.81 4.73 -2.56
C ALA A 22 7.22 5.28 -3.94
N HIS A 23 7.99 6.37 -3.95
CA HIS A 23 8.55 6.96 -5.17
C HIS A 23 9.51 6.00 -5.88
N GLN A 24 10.49 5.44 -5.18
CA GLN A 24 11.46 4.50 -5.75
C GLN A 24 10.77 3.26 -6.33
N VAL A 25 9.79 2.69 -5.61
CA VAL A 25 9.00 1.56 -6.11
C VAL A 25 8.19 1.94 -7.34
N ALA A 26 7.62 3.16 -7.39
CA ALA A 26 6.91 3.63 -8.58
C ALA A 26 7.81 3.76 -9.80
N MET A 27 9.04 4.26 -9.63
CA MET A 27 10.03 4.33 -10.71
C MET A 27 10.38 2.94 -11.26
N ILE A 28 10.54 1.95 -10.38
CA ILE A 28 10.77 0.55 -10.78
C ILE A 28 9.57 0.02 -11.58
N CYS A 29 8.35 0.19 -11.05
CA CYS A 29 7.12 -0.22 -11.72
C CYS A 29 6.94 0.44 -13.09
N GLU A 30 7.18 1.75 -13.19
CA GLU A 30 7.09 2.48 -14.46
C GLU A 30 8.10 1.95 -15.47
N SER A 31 9.33 1.68 -15.03
CA SER A 31 10.38 1.14 -15.89
C SER A 31 10.03 -0.25 -16.44
N ILE A 32 9.59 -1.20 -15.59
CA ILE A 32 9.25 -2.56 -16.03
C ILE A 32 8.04 -2.57 -16.96
N ILE A 33 7.02 -1.74 -16.70
CA ILE A 33 5.79 -1.65 -17.51
C ILE A 33 6.08 -0.97 -18.85
N HIS A 34 6.87 0.10 -18.84
CA HIS A 34 7.25 0.79 -20.07
C HIS A 34 8.06 -0.11 -21.01
N ARG A 35 9.00 -0.90 -20.46
CA ARG A 35 9.81 -1.86 -21.24
C ARG A 35 8.98 -2.98 -21.87
N SER A 36 7.82 -3.33 -21.33
CA SER A 36 6.91 -4.32 -21.94
C SER A 36 5.99 -3.72 -23.00
N GLY A 37 6.11 -2.42 -23.31
CA GLY A 37 5.27 -1.74 -24.29
C GLY A 37 3.86 -1.41 -23.81
N ILE A 38 3.54 -1.66 -22.53
CA ILE A 38 2.22 -1.39 -21.96
C ILE A 38 2.14 0.07 -21.53
N ARG A 39 1.02 0.72 -21.85
CA ARG A 39 0.72 2.07 -21.36
C ARG A 39 0.03 1.96 -20.01
N ALA A 40 0.58 2.60 -18.99
CA ALA A 40 -0.06 2.76 -17.69
C ALA A 40 0.36 4.09 -17.04
N ILE A 41 -0.45 4.57 -16.11
CA ILE A 41 -0.11 5.71 -15.26
C ILE A 41 0.27 5.17 -13.89
N VAL A 42 1.50 5.42 -13.47
CA VAL A 42 2.00 5.03 -12.15
C VAL A 42 1.95 6.25 -11.23
N THR A 43 1.29 6.13 -10.09
CA THR A 43 1.27 7.15 -9.03
C THR A 43 1.65 6.53 -7.70
N TYR A 44 2.18 7.34 -6.79
CA TYR A 44 2.59 6.87 -5.48
C TYR A 44 2.16 7.85 -4.39
N ARG A 45 2.13 7.36 -3.16
CA ARG A 45 1.99 8.18 -1.95
C ARG A 45 2.38 7.43 -0.70
N ALA A 46 2.86 8.18 0.29
CA ALA A 46 2.76 7.78 1.68
C ALA A 46 1.30 7.96 2.20
N LYS A 47 0.97 7.25 3.28
CA LYS A 47 -0.35 7.35 3.91
C LYS A 47 -0.44 8.60 4.78
N LYS A 48 -1.41 9.47 4.51
CA LYS A 48 -1.59 10.70 5.32
C LYS A 48 -1.82 10.37 6.82
N PRO A 49 -1.17 11.10 7.76
CA PRO A 49 -1.31 10.85 9.20
C PRO A 49 -2.75 10.82 9.70
N ASP A 50 -3.61 11.74 9.25
CA ASP A 50 -5.02 11.77 9.67
C ASP A 50 -5.79 10.52 9.24
N SER A 51 -5.64 10.13 7.97
CA SER A 51 -6.25 8.90 7.44
C SER A 51 -5.66 7.63 8.08
N LEU A 52 -4.41 7.69 8.55
CA LEU A 52 -3.78 6.60 9.29
C LEU A 52 -4.37 6.50 10.71
N LYS A 53 -4.59 7.63 11.39
CA LYS A 53 -5.24 7.67 12.71
C LYS A 53 -6.61 7.01 12.68
N ASP A 54 -7.48 7.40 11.75
CA ASP A 54 -8.83 6.82 11.63
C ASP A 54 -8.78 5.30 11.39
N LYS A 55 -7.83 4.86 10.55
CA LYS A 55 -7.63 3.44 10.27
C LYS A 55 -7.19 2.68 11.52
N LEU A 56 -6.25 3.24 12.29
CA LEU A 56 -5.75 2.65 13.52
C LEU A 56 -6.83 2.55 14.58
N ILE A 57 -7.63 3.60 14.79
CA ILE A 57 -8.74 3.58 15.75
C ILE A 57 -9.72 2.45 15.40
N LYS A 58 -10.17 2.38 14.14
CA LYS A 58 -11.08 1.32 13.68
C LYS A 58 -10.51 -0.07 13.90
N ARG A 59 -9.25 -0.30 13.53
CA ARG A 59 -8.61 -1.62 13.70
C ARG A 59 -8.33 -1.96 15.16
N ASN A 60 -7.94 -0.99 15.97
CA ASN A 60 -7.62 -1.18 17.38
C ASN A 60 -8.84 -1.61 18.20
N SER A 61 -10.05 -1.24 17.79
CA SER A 61 -11.29 -1.72 18.42
C SER A 61 -11.41 -3.26 18.45
N ILE A 62 -10.81 -3.93 17.45
CA ILE A 62 -10.81 -5.39 17.32
C ILE A 62 -9.46 -5.97 17.73
N LYS A 63 -8.36 -5.42 17.21
CA LYS A 63 -7.00 -5.95 17.40
C LYS A 63 -6.43 -5.69 18.79
N LYS A 64 -6.85 -4.62 19.46
CA LYS A 64 -6.38 -4.20 20.79
C LYS A 64 -4.85 -4.21 20.88
N TYR A 65 -4.18 -3.37 20.08
CA TYR A 65 -2.74 -3.31 20.00
C TYR A 65 -2.10 -3.09 21.38
N GLN A 66 -1.10 -3.91 21.70
CA GLN A 66 -0.32 -3.83 22.94
C GLN A 66 1.08 -3.25 22.70
N SER A 67 1.50 -3.08 21.44
CA SER A 67 2.80 -2.53 21.10
C SER A 67 2.81 -1.83 19.74
N ILE A 68 3.81 -0.97 19.52
CA ILE A 68 4.03 -0.26 18.25
C ILE A 68 4.35 -1.25 17.12
N GLU A 69 5.07 -2.32 17.40
CA GLU A 69 5.45 -3.36 16.44
C GLU A 69 4.24 -4.13 15.92
N GLN A 70 3.20 -4.31 16.76
CA GLN A 70 1.94 -4.89 16.30
C GLN A 70 1.25 -3.99 15.28
N ILE A 71 1.35 -2.67 15.43
CA ILE A 71 0.82 -1.71 14.45
C ILE A 71 1.60 -1.80 13.14
N TYR A 72 2.94 -1.75 13.17
CA TYR A 72 3.75 -1.88 11.96
C TYR A 72 3.49 -3.19 11.20
N ARG A 73 3.29 -4.31 11.92
CA ARG A 73 2.94 -5.60 11.29
C ARG A 73 1.55 -5.64 10.67
N ASP A 74 0.61 -4.86 11.20
CA ASP A 74 -0.79 -4.89 10.75
C ASP A 74 -1.06 -3.88 9.61
N ILE A 75 -0.40 -2.72 9.63
CA ILE A 75 -0.58 -1.66 8.63
C ILE A 75 0.38 -1.85 7.45
N VAL A 76 -0.16 -2.47 6.40
CA VAL A 76 0.61 -2.80 5.19
C VAL A 76 0.69 -1.68 4.14
N ASP A 77 -0.04 -0.57 4.32
CA ASP A 77 -0.24 0.48 3.32
C ASP A 77 0.36 1.82 3.74
N LEU A 78 1.49 1.82 4.46
CA LEU A 78 2.23 3.06 4.79
C LEU A 78 2.83 3.72 3.56
N SER A 79 3.32 2.92 2.62
CA SER A 79 3.70 3.31 1.25
C SER A 79 2.78 2.59 0.27
N GLY A 80 2.33 3.28 -0.77
CA GLY A 80 1.48 2.67 -1.78
C GLY A 80 1.74 3.22 -3.18
N VAL A 81 1.84 2.30 -4.13
CA VAL A 81 1.90 2.57 -5.58
C VAL A 81 0.58 2.15 -6.21
N ARG A 82 0.06 2.97 -7.11
CA ARG A 82 -1.12 2.68 -7.93
C ARG A 82 -0.73 2.69 -9.38
N ILE A 83 -1.20 1.69 -10.10
CA ILE A 83 -1.03 1.57 -11.54
C ILE A 83 -2.42 1.61 -12.15
N ALA A 84 -2.71 2.67 -12.90
CA ALA A 84 -3.93 2.79 -13.67
C ALA A 84 -3.66 2.33 -15.11
N ILE A 85 -4.48 1.39 -15.59
CA ILE A 85 -4.35 0.77 -16.91
C ILE A 85 -5.41 1.34 -17.86
N TYR A 86 -5.07 1.40 -19.14
CA TYR A 86 -6.01 1.83 -20.19
C TYR A 86 -6.91 0.68 -20.63
N PHE A 87 -6.35 -0.52 -20.76
CA PHE A 87 -7.08 -1.70 -21.21
C PHE A 87 -7.13 -2.76 -20.10
N PRO A 88 -8.31 -3.34 -19.82
CA PRO A 88 -8.44 -4.40 -18.81
C PRO A 88 -7.55 -5.62 -19.07
N GLY A 89 -7.25 -5.93 -20.34
CA GLY A 89 -6.40 -7.05 -20.74
C GLY A 89 -4.96 -6.95 -20.22
N ASP A 90 -4.46 -5.74 -19.96
CA ASP A 90 -3.09 -5.51 -19.50
C ASP A 90 -2.90 -5.90 -18.02
N ARG A 91 -3.99 -6.08 -17.27
CA ARG A 91 -3.96 -6.31 -15.81
C ARG A 91 -3.13 -7.53 -15.43
N ASP A 92 -3.34 -8.65 -16.12
CA ASP A 92 -2.67 -9.91 -15.78
C ASP A 92 -1.19 -9.87 -16.15
N GLU A 93 -0.84 -9.18 -17.23
CA GLU A 93 0.55 -9.00 -17.64
C GLU A 93 1.31 -8.09 -16.70
N ILE A 94 0.74 -6.93 -16.35
CA ILE A 94 1.32 -6.05 -15.33
C ILE A 94 1.47 -6.78 -14.00
N GLY A 95 0.48 -7.59 -13.60
CA GLY A 95 0.57 -8.43 -12.42
C GLY A 95 1.80 -9.35 -12.44
N ARG A 96 2.03 -10.06 -13.55
CA ARG A 96 3.21 -10.93 -13.73
C ARG A 96 4.53 -10.13 -13.68
N LEU A 97 4.59 -8.97 -14.32
CA LEU A 97 5.78 -8.11 -14.30
C LEU A 97 6.15 -7.71 -12.87
N ILE A 98 5.16 -7.30 -12.06
CA ILE A 98 5.36 -6.93 -10.66
C ILE A 98 5.80 -8.15 -9.84
N GLU A 99 5.18 -9.31 -10.02
CA GLU A 99 5.53 -10.54 -9.29
C GLU A 99 6.92 -11.06 -9.62
N ASN A 100 7.44 -10.77 -10.82
CA ASN A 100 8.81 -11.10 -11.21
C ASN A 100 9.85 -10.16 -10.57
N GLU A 101 9.49 -8.89 -10.35
CA GLU A 101 10.37 -7.87 -9.77
C GLU A 101 10.35 -7.88 -8.23
N PHE A 102 9.23 -8.28 -7.60
CA PHE A 102 9.04 -8.19 -6.16
C PHE A 102 8.61 -9.50 -5.50
N ILE A 103 9.04 -9.70 -4.25
CA ILE A 103 8.57 -10.81 -3.42
C ILE A 103 7.14 -10.54 -2.94
N THR A 104 6.17 -11.17 -3.60
CA THR A 104 4.76 -11.01 -3.24
C THR A 104 4.39 -11.82 -2.00
N LYS A 105 3.96 -11.13 -0.93
CA LYS A 105 3.50 -11.78 0.31
C LYS A 105 2.00 -12.07 0.33
N LYS A 106 1.19 -11.26 -0.37
CA LYS A 106 -0.27 -11.41 -0.39
C LYS A 106 -0.87 -10.74 -1.63
N ILE A 107 -1.81 -11.44 -2.29
CA ILE A 107 -2.60 -10.91 -3.39
C ILE A 107 -4.05 -10.77 -2.94
N LYS A 108 -4.71 -9.68 -3.34
CA LYS A 108 -6.15 -9.49 -3.19
C LYS A 108 -6.75 -9.17 -4.55
N LYS A 109 -7.66 -10.01 -5.04
CA LYS A 109 -8.41 -9.75 -6.28
C LYS A 109 -9.75 -9.12 -5.92
N PHE A 110 -10.11 -8.06 -6.63
CA PHE A 110 -11.42 -7.40 -6.52
C PHE A 110 -12.17 -7.51 -7.85
N PRO A 111 -13.52 -7.64 -7.83
CA PRO A 111 -14.36 -7.75 -6.61
C PRO A 111 -14.15 -9.09 -5.89
N ASN A 112 -14.07 -9.06 -4.56
CA ASN A 112 -13.97 -10.29 -3.77
C ASN A 112 -15.38 -10.92 -3.71
N SER A 113 -15.51 -12.24 -3.86
CA SER A 113 -16.81 -12.94 -3.77
C SER A 113 -17.57 -12.66 -2.47
N GLU A 114 -16.84 -12.30 -1.40
CA GLU A 114 -17.36 -11.92 -0.08
C GLU A 114 -18.01 -10.52 -0.02
N GLN A 115 -17.85 -9.68 -1.04
CA GLN A 115 -18.46 -8.34 -1.10
C GLN A 115 -19.86 -8.31 -1.73
N LYS A 116 -20.44 -9.47 -2.08
CA LYS A 116 -21.84 -9.56 -2.56
C LYS A 116 -22.89 -9.55 -1.45
N GLN A 117 -22.50 -9.39 -0.18
CA GLN A 117 -23.43 -9.34 0.96
C GLN A 117 -23.10 -8.16 1.88
N GLN A 118 -23.31 -6.94 1.42
CA GLN A 118 -23.64 -5.77 2.28
C GLN A 118 -24.64 -4.90 1.53
#